data_AF-A0A1I3GFT4-F1
#
_entry.id   AF-A0A1I3GFT4-F1
#
_cell.length_a   1.000
_cell.length_b   1.000
_cell.length_c   1.000
_cell.angle_alpha   90.00
_cell.angle_beta   90.00
_cell.angle_gamma   90.00
#
_symmetry.space_group_name_H-M   'P 1'
#
loop_
_entity.id
_entity.type
_entity.pdbx_description
1 polymer ?
#
loop_
_entity_poly.entity_id
_entity_poly.type
_entity_poly.pdbx_seq_one_letter_code
_entity_poly.pdbx_strand_id
1 'polypeptide(L)'
;MIGIRQKINERSDTRGKTLSLFADDPVFAQYRYSAWVTDMDLPAAELWRLHRGHTDRENCIKELKYDFGGQSFNPVDFLATEAALMTIMLAYNSMNLFRQAVLRSDRVSGKPDSNTPLKP
;
A
#
# COMPACT_ATOMS: atom_id res chain seq x y z
N MET A 1 -6.81 -13.62 13.79
CA MET A 1 -5.82 -13.97 12.74
C MET A 1 -6.56 -14.32 11.47
N ILE A 2 -6.12 -13.83 10.32
CA ILE A 2 -6.76 -14.07 9.01
C ILE A 2 -5.73 -14.67 8.05
N GLY A 3 -6.07 -15.80 7.44
CA GLY A 3 -5.27 -16.46 6.41
C GLY A 3 -5.69 -16.03 5.00
N ILE A 4 -4.72 -15.70 4.16
CA ILE A 4 -4.91 -15.27 2.77
C ILE A 4 -4.22 -16.28 1.87
N ARG A 5 -4.97 -16.81 0.89
CA ARG A 5 -4.44 -17.61 -0.20
C ARG A 5 -4.63 -16.89 -1.53
N GLN A 6 -3.58 -16.82 -2.34
CA GLN A 6 -3.63 -16.20 -3.67
C GLN A 6 -3.14 -17.20 -4.70
N LYS A 7 -3.94 -17.47 -5.73
CA LYS A 7 -3.58 -18.41 -6.78
C LYS A 7 -2.63 -17.75 -7.78
N ILE A 8 -1.51 -18.40 -8.06
CA ILE A 8 -0.42 -17.82 -8.86
C ILE A 8 -0.87 -17.57 -10.31
N ASN A 9 -1.59 -18.52 -10.91
CA ASN A 9 -2.00 -18.44 -12.32
C ASN A 9 -3.09 -17.38 -12.59
N GLU A 10 -3.86 -16.99 -11.58
CA GLU A 10 -4.95 -16.00 -11.74
C GLU A 10 -4.47 -14.56 -11.52
N ARG A 11 -3.26 -14.37 -10.96
CA ARG A 11 -2.74 -13.04 -10.62
C ARG A 11 -1.22 -12.98 -10.83
N SER A 12 -0.79 -12.16 -11.79
CA SER A 12 0.63 -11.97 -12.14
C SER A 12 1.48 -11.37 -11.02
N ASP A 13 0.91 -10.54 -10.14
CA ASP A 13 1.55 -10.00 -8.93
C ASP A 13 0.95 -10.64 -7.66
N THR A 14 1.17 -11.95 -7.49
CA THR A 14 0.79 -12.68 -6.28
C THR A 14 1.81 -12.46 -5.17
N ARG A 15 1.35 -11.95 -4.02
CA ARG A 15 2.19 -11.67 -2.85
C ARG A 15 2.08 -12.79 -1.82
N GLY A 16 3.12 -12.95 -1.01
CA GLY A 16 3.19 -13.96 0.04
C GLY A 16 4.29 -14.99 -0.20
N LYS A 17 4.31 -16.04 0.63
CA LYS A 17 5.31 -17.10 0.58
C LYS A 17 4.69 -18.39 0.04
N THR A 18 5.49 -19.19 -0.65
CA THR A 18 5.15 -20.60 -0.87
C THR A 18 5.49 -21.36 0.40
N LEU A 19 4.60 -22.26 0.82
CA LEU A 19 4.84 -23.10 1.98
C LEU A 19 5.82 -24.21 1.56
N SER A 20 7.06 -24.15 2.08
CA SER A 20 8.09 -25.15 1.78
C SER A 20 7.67 -26.56 2.21
N LEU A 21 6.85 -26.67 3.26
CA LEU A 21 6.34 -27.94 3.78
C LEU A 21 5.39 -28.66 2.80
N PHE A 22 4.82 -27.94 1.83
CA PHE A 22 3.89 -28.48 0.83
C PHE A 22 4.33 -28.16 -0.60
N ALA A 23 5.64 -27.96 -0.81
CA ALA A 23 6.19 -27.56 -2.11
C ALA A 23 5.94 -28.62 -3.20
N ASP A 24 5.99 -29.90 -2.83
CA ASP A 24 5.82 -31.03 -3.76
C ASP A 24 4.35 -31.39 -4.01
N ASP A 25 3.41 -30.78 -3.27
CA ASP A 25 1.99 -31.03 -3.47
C ASP A 25 1.44 -30.10 -4.57
N PRO A 26 0.97 -30.64 -5.71
CA PRO A 26 0.50 -29.84 -6.83
C PRO A 26 -0.73 -28.98 -6.50
N VAL A 27 -1.50 -29.33 -5.47
CA VAL A 27 -2.67 -28.57 -5.02
C VAL A 27 -2.26 -27.33 -4.23
N PHE A 28 -1.21 -27.41 -3.40
CA PHE A 28 -0.77 -26.29 -2.56
C PHE A 28 0.28 -25.42 -3.24
N ALA A 29 1.11 -25.99 -4.11
CA ALA A 29 2.16 -25.27 -4.86
C ALA A 29 1.62 -24.14 -5.75
N GLN A 30 0.35 -24.23 -6.18
CA GLN A 30 -0.30 -23.20 -7.01
C GLN A 30 -0.72 -21.93 -6.24
N TYR A 31 -0.54 -21.88 -4.92
CA TYR A 31 -0.94 -20.75 -4.07
C TYR A 31 0.24 -20.10 -3.34
N ARG A 32 0.16 -18.78 -3.19
CA ARG A 32 0.94 -18.00 -2.22
C ARG A 32 0.11 -17.77 -0.96
N TYR A 33 0.73 -17.96 0.19
CA TYR A 33 0.11 -17.83 1.49
C TYR A 33 0.65 -16.61 2.23
N SER A 34 -0.25 -15.91 2.90
CA SER A 34 0.06 -14.82 3.83
C SER A 34 -0.91 -14.91 5.00
N ALA A 35 -0.51 -14.42 6.17
CA ALA A 35 -1.40 -14.30 7.31
C ALA A 35 -1.23 -12.95 7.96
N TRP A 36 -2.32 -12.41 8.49
CA TRP A 36 -2.31 -11.20 9.28
C TRP A 36 -2.88 -11.45 10.67
N VAL A 37 -2.21 -10.83 11.64
CA VAL A 37 -2.61 -10.83 13.04
C VAL A 37 -3.13 -9.44 13.35
N THR A 38 -4.35 -9.38 13.85
CA THR A 38 -5.12 -8.15 14.04
C THR A 38 -6.12 -8.41 15.17
N ASP A 39 -6.37 -7.37 15.95
CA ASP A 39 -7.37 -7.27 17.01
C ASP A 39 -8.71 -6.70 16.50
N MET A 40 -8.71 -6.05 15.34
CA MET A 40 -9.92 -5.53 14.69
C MET A 40 -10.97 -6.61 14.40
N ASP A 41 -12.20 -6.33 14.82
CA ASP A 41 -13.39 -7.16 14.56
C ASP A 41 -14.07 -6.75 13.24
N LEU A 42 -13.31 -6.86 12.14
CA LEU A 42 -13.80 -6.59 10.78
C LEU A 42 -13.87 -7.88 9.96
N PRO A 43 -14.80 -7.99 9.00
CA PRO A 43 -14.86 -9.11 8.08
C PRO A 43 -13.51 -9.30 7.34
N ALA A 44 -13.10 -10.55 7.14
CA ALA A 44 -11.81 -10.87 6.55
C ALA A 44 -11.56 -10.19 5.19
N ALA A 45 -12.61 -10.04 4.36
CA ALA A 45 -12.52 -9.37 3.07
C ALA A 45 -12.27 -7.85 3.19
N GLU A 46 -12.84 -7.20 4.19
CA GLU A 46 -12.61 -5.77 4.46
C GLU A 46 -11.22 -5.54 5.01
N LEU A 47 -10.79 -6.40 5.94
CA LEU A 47 -9.44 -6.34 6.48
C LEU A 47 -8.39 -6.52 5.37
N TRP A 48 -8.66 -7.43 4.41
CA TRP A 48 -7.91 -7.58 3.16
C TRP A 48 -7.88 -6.31 2.31
N ARG A 49 -9.02 -5.67 2.07
CA ARG A 49 -9.10 -4.42 1.31
C ARG A 49 -8.36 -3.27 1.99
N LEU A 50 -8.41 -3.20 3.32
CA LEU A 50 -7.72 -2.18 4.11
C LEU A 50 -6.20 -2.30 4.00
N HIS A 51 -5.68 -3.52 4.06
CA HIS A 51 -4.23 -3.76 4.14
C HIS A 51 -3.56 -3.98 2.78
N ARG A 52 -4.29 -4.30 1.70
CA ARG A 52 -3.68 -4.53 0.37
C ARG A 52 -2.91 -3.33 -0.19
N GLY A 53 -3.14 -2.12 0.33
CA GLY A 53 -2.44 -0.88 -0.02
C GLY A 53 -1.11 -0.65 0.72
N HIS A 54 -0.56 -1.64 1.44
CA HIS A 54 0.67 -1.45 2.23
C HIS A 54 1.87 -0.93 1.41
N THR A 55 1.95 -1.25 0.12
CA THR A 55 3.02 -0.75 -0.76
C THR A 55 3.00 0.76 -0.91
N ASP A 56 1.83 1.39 -0.81
CA ASP A 56 1.70 2.84 -0.89
C ASP A 56 2.42 3.51 0.29
N ARG A 57 2.46 2.86 1.46
CA ARG A 57 3.22 3.36 2.63
C ARG A 57 4.73 3.29 2.41
N GLU A 58 5.25 2.19 1.86
CA GLU A 58 6.69 2.09 1.56
C GLU A 58 7.11 3.10 0.48
N ASN A 59 6.26 3.32 -0.52
CA ASN A 59 6.51 4.34 -1.54
C ASN A 59 6.50 5.74 -0.92
N CYS A 60 5.57 6.02 0.00
CA CYS A 60 5.55 7.27 0.76
C CYS A 60 6.84 7.48 1.57
N ILE A 61 7.36 6.44 2.24
CA ILE A 61 8.62 6.53 2.97
C ILE A 61 9.81 6.78 2.02
N LYS A 62 9.80 6.15 0.84
CA LYS A 62 10.82 6.39 -0.20
C LYS A 62 10.77 7.81 -0.74
N GLU A 63 9.58 8.32 -1.06
CA GLU A 63 9.36 9.71 -1.50
C GLU A 63 9.82 10.70 -0.43
N LEU A 64 9.46 10.47 0.84
CA LEU A 64 9.92 11.29 1.96
C LEU A 64 11.45 11.30 2.08
N LYS A 65 12.07 10.12 1.96
CA LYS A 65 13.53 9.96 2.14
C LYS A 65 14.33 10.56 0.99
N TYR A 66 13.93 10.30 -0.26
CA TYR A 66 14.71 10.64 -1.45
C TYR A 66 14.25 11.94 -2.11
N ASP A 67 12.95 12.20 -2.20
CA ASP A 67 12.41 13.34 -2.94
C ASP A 67 12.24 14.59 -2.05
N PHE A 68 11.92 14.38 -0.78
CA PHE A 68 11.81 15.45 0.22
C PHE A 68 13.08 15.64 1.05
N GLY A 69 14.15 14.95 0.67
CA GLY A 69 15.47 15.12 1.28
C GLY A 69 15.59 14.60 2.70
N GLY A 70 14.72 13.69 3.18
CA GLY A 70 14.80 13.15 4.55
C GLY A 70 16.15 12.53 4.93
N GLN A 71 17.02 12.22 3.95
CA GLN A 71 18.40 11.75 4.18
C GLN A 71 19.48 12.85 4.11
N SER A 72 19.19 14.08 3.67
CA SER A 72 20.20 15.09 3.36
C SER A 72 20.65 15.95 4.55
N PHE A 73 20.09 15.75 5.74
CA PHE A 73 20.46 16.52 6.94
C PHE A 73 21.53 15.78 7.75
N ASN A 74 22.58 16.51 8.11
CA ASN A 74 23.54 16.10 9.14
C ASN A 74 23.82 17.25 10.13
N PRO A 75 22.82 17.70 10.91
CA PRO A 75 23.08 18.59 12.04
C PRO A 75 23.88 17.82 13.10
N VAL A 76 24.86 18.49 13.71
CA VAL A 76 25.65 17.89 14.80
C VAL A 76 24.79 17.64 16.04
N ASP A 77 23.69 18.39 16.19
CA ASP A 77 22.77 18.29 17.32
C ASP A 77 21.54 17.41 17.04
N PHE A 78 21.21 16.56 18.00
CA PHE A 78 20.03 15.69 17.94
C PHE A 78 18.72 16.48 17.78
N LEU A 79 18.53 17.52 18.59
CA LEU A 79 17.30 18.32 18.58
C LEU A 79 17.12 19.08 17.26
N ALA A 80 18.21 19.55 16.66
CA ALA A 80 18.16 20.18 15.35
C ALA A 80 17.76 19.18 14.25
N THR A 81 18.24 17.94 14.36
CA THR A 81 17.88 16.84 13.45
C THR A 81 16.41 16.43 13.59
N GLU A 82 15.92 16.31 14.82
CA GLU A 82 14.53 15.98 15.10
C GLU A 82 13.59 17.09 14.60
N ALA A 83 13.89 18.36 14.89
CA ALA A 83 13.11 19.49 14.41
C ALA A 83 13.06 19.55 12.87
N ALA A 84 14.20 19.32 12.21
CA ALA A 84 14.27 19.25 10.75
C ALA A 84 13.41 18.10 10.20
N LEU A 85 13.51 16.91 10.78
CA LEU A 85 12.73 15.74 10.36
C LEU A 85 11.22 15.96 10.55
N MET A 86 10.80 16.50 11.70
CA MET A 86 9.40 16.83 11.96
C MET A 86 8.86 17.87 10.97
N THR A 87 9.65 18.90 10.65
CA THR A 87 9.26 19.95 9.70
C THR A 87 9.01 19.37 8.31
N ILE A 88 9.85 18.42 7.88
CA ILE A 88 9.73 17.81 6.56
C ILE A 88 8.59 16.81 6.50
N MET A 89 8.37 16.04 7.56
CA MET A 89 7.19 15.18 7.68
C MET A 89 5.90 16.00 7.58
N LEU A 90 5.85 17.17 8.22
CA LEU A 90 4.72 18.09 8.12
C LEU A 90 4.53 18.63 6.70
N ALA A 91 5.61 19.09 6.06
CA ALA A 91 5.57 19.58 4.69
C ALA A 91 5.13 18.50 3.69
N TYR A 92 5.66 17.28 3.84
CA TYR A 92 5.29 16.11 3.06
C TYR A 92 3.80 15.77 3.19
N ASN A 93 3.29 15.70 4.43
CA ASN A 93 1.88 15.45 4.71
C ASN A 93 0.98 16.54 4.10
N SER A 94 1.41 17.81 4.17
CA SER A 94 0.68 18.94 3.59
C SER A 94 0.63 18.85 2.07
N MET A 95 1.76 18.53 1.43
CA MET A 95 1.82 18.35 -0.02
C MET A 95 0.99 17.16 -0.48
N ASN A 96 0.99 16.06 0.26
CA ASN A 96 0.16 14.90 -0.03
C ASN A 96 -1.33 15.21 0.10
N LEU A 97 -1.73 15.97 1.13
CA LEU A 97 -3.10 16.43 1.29
C LEU A 97 -3.51 17.34 0.12
N PHE A 98 -2.65 18.28 -0.26
CA PHE A 98 -2.87 19.15 -1.42
C PHE A 98 -3.04 18.34 -2.71
N ARG A 99 -2.13 17.39 -2.97
CA ARG A 99 -2.21 16.48 -4.12
C ARG A 99 -3.55 15.73 -4.14
N GLN A 100 -3.99 15.21 -2.99
CA GLN A 100 -5.27 14.53 -2.88
C GLN A 100 -6.45 15.48 -3.12
N ALA A 101 -6.43 16.68 -2.58
CA ALA A 101 -7.50 17.65 -2.75
C ALA A 101 -7.66 18.07 -4.23
N VAL A 102 -6.54 18.38 -4.90
CA VAL A 102 -6.54 18.81 -6.31
C VAL A 102 -6.87 17.65 -7.25
N LEU A 103 -6.18 16.51 -7.14
CA LEU A 103 -6.38 15.38 -8.06
C LEU A 103 -7.69 14.62 -7.82
N ARG A 104 -8.31 14.69 -6.63
CA ARG A 104 -9.66 14.14 -6.42
C ARG A 104 -10.74 15.05 -7.01
N SER A 105 -10.50 16.35 -7.14
CA SER A 105 -11.45 17.30 -7.75
C SER A 105 -11.78 16.93 -9.20
N ASP A 106 -10.80 16.41 -9.94
CA ASP A 106 -10.97 16.03 -11.35
C ASP A 106 -11.82 14.76 -11.56
N ARG A 107 -11.90 13.87 -10.54
CA ARG A 107 -12.72 12.64 -10.62
C ARG A 107 -14.20 12.89 -10.29
N VAL A 108 -14.52 14.01 -9.63
CA VAL A 108 -15.91 14.38 -9.30
C VAL A 108 -16.54 15.23 -10.42
N SER A 109 -15.73 15.86 -11.29
CA SER A 109 -16.21 16.75 -12.37
C SER A 109 -16.39 16.06 -13.74
N GLY A 110 -16.28 14.74 -13.86
CA GLY A 110 -16.16 14.05 -15.15
C GLY A 110 -17.11 12.88 -15.40
N LYS A 111 -18.38 13.19 -15.73
CA LYS A 111 -19.41 12.37 -16.43
C LYS A 111 -20.00 11.12 -15.73
N PRO A 112 -21.33 10.90 -15.84
CA PRO A 112 -21.98 9.68 -15.36
C PRO A 112 -21.61 8.49 -16.25
N ASP A 113 -21.41 7.33 -15.62
CA ASP A 113 -21.17 6.05 -16.25
C ASP A 113 -22.27 5.73 -17.28
N SER A 114 -21.96 5.95 -18.56
CA SER A 114 -22.78 5.43 -19.65
C SER A 114 -22.56 3.93 -19.73
N ASN A 115 -23.44 3.18 -19.06
CA ASN A 115 -23.74 1.80 -19.39
C ASN A 115 -24.05 1.68 -20.89
N THR A 116 -23.22 0.96 -21.64
CA THR A 116 -23.62 0.40 -22.94
C THR A 116 -23.01 -1.00 -23.08
N PRO A 117 -23.82 -2.02 -23.45
CA PRO A 117 -23.43 -3.43 -23.34
C PRO A 117 -22.62 -3.94 -24.54
N LEU A 118 -21.95 -5.07 -24.31
CA LEU A 118 -21.21 -5.94 -25.24
C LEU A 118 -21.73 -5.99 -26.69
N LYS A 119 -20.81 -6.07 -27.66
CA LYS A 119 -20.91 -6.95 -28.85
C LYS A 119 -19.67 -6.87 -29.76
N PRO A 120 -19.47 -7.85 -30.67
CA PRO A 120 -19.70 -9.30 -30.58
C PRO A 120 -18.41 -10.10 -30.34
#